data_AF-A0A094SLD9-F1
#
_entry.id   AF-A0A094SLD9-F1
#
_cell.length_a   1.000
_cell.length_b   1.000
_cell.length_c   1.000
_cell.angle_alpha   90.00
_cell.angle_beta   90.00
_cell.angle_gamma   90.00
#
_symmetry.space_group_name_H-M   'P 1'
#
loop_
_entity.id
_entity.type
_entity.pdbx_description
1 polymer ?
#
loop_
_entity_poly.entity_id
_entity_poly.type
_entity_poly.pdbx_seq_one_letter_code
_entity_poly.pdbx_strand_id
1 'polypeptide(L)'
;MKRRAFLITLVLLMIGPSHNSNGAEVIKGASCPKVGKTAQSQGVKYFCVKRDGKTVWGNGVKFVVPLAKEIYKAPTISSLDIKECMALDNSKERKIYNDLFAGFPNLEKYIPHKSTVTMALIPVDWADLPGTENVEERFRVQMQRTADWYEMVSQGNLRIKWVVQKEWIRIPGNSKSFAVPFSGSYPATTNFWNGIRNAVDEKFDFTGVQVANVVMPSGQDFVIETAQDFPWMREFNRKTNEGEVTSYTLAGKFFDQPGREYWSYWAHEFGHVLQIAHIGSSRAQSEFHGYDLMGSQDGPYRNLNGWLRFVAGWLEPQQVFCQTKDSLQDFKIMLNPLNSKEAGLKIAVIRLPNEKTMIIESRRNSIYECDTGRNSGVLVYEYDSMLGNQEQFLKPLNPKPKPGPDVAKLCSPNTTWQLDYLIREGEELITNGIRISVTRQGNFDSLSISKAA
;
A
#
# COMPACT_ATOMS: atom_id res chain seq x y z
N MET A 1 18.22 -74.14 13.43
CA MET A 1 16.78 -73.90 13.14
C MET A 1 16.61 -72.47 12.63
N LYS A 2 15.95 -72.33 11.47
CA LYS A 2 15.40 -71.12 10.81
C LYS A 2 16.37 -69.97 10.47
N ARG A 3 17.04 -70.12 9.32
CA ARG A 3 17.51 -69.01 8.45
C ARG A 3 16.29 -68.31 7.85
N ARG A 4 16.18 -66.97 7.95
CA ARG A 4 15.28 -66.15 7.15
C ARG A 4 16.10 -65.43 6.08
N ALA A 5 15.87 -65.79 4.83
CA ALA A 5 16.40 -65.11 3.66
C ALA A 5 15.56 -63.85 3.39
N PHE A 6 16.21 -62.69 3.28
CA PHE A 6 15.62 -61.48 2.72
C PHE A 6 16.09 -61.39 1.27
N LEU A 7 15.15 -61.49 0.32
CA LEU A 7 15.37 -61.18 -1.09
C LEU A 7 15.52 -59.66 -1.22
N ILE A 8 16.67 -59.21 -1.72
CA ILE A 8 16.88 -57.84 -2.20
C ILE A 8 16.56 -57.84 -3.69
N THR A 9 15.43 -57.24 -4.08
CA THR A 9 15.08 -57.04 -5.49
C THR A 9 15.72 -55.75 -5.97
N LEU A 10 16.79 -55.88 -6.77
CA LEU A 10 17.49 -54.80 -7.44
C LEU A 10 16.62 -54.29 -8.61
N VAL A 11 16.01 -53.11 -8.49
CA VAL A 11 15.30 -52.46 -9.60
C VAL A 11 16.30 -51.56 -10.35
N LEU A 12 16.81 -52.06 -11.47
CA LEU A 12 17.53 -51.28 -12.47
C LEU A 12 16.53 -50.35 -13.18
N LEU A 13 16.53 -49.06 -12.84
CA LEU A 13 15.86 -48.03 -13.65
C LEU A 13 16.79 -47.65 -14.81
N MET A 14 16.57 -48.25 -15.98
CA MET A 14 17.14 -47.75 -17.23
C MET A 14 16.36 -46.48 -17.64
N ILE A 15 16.93 -45.31 -17.34
CA ILE A 15 16.47 -44.03 -17.89
C ILE A 15 17.05 -43.92 -19.30
N GLY A 16 16.29 -44.35 -20.31
CA GLY A 16 16.56 -44.04 -21.71
C GLY A 16 16.23 -42.57 -22.00
N PRO A 17 16.99 -41.89 -22.88
CA PRO A 17 16.71 -40.52 -23.27
C PRO A 17 15.36 -40.44 -23.99
N SER A 18 14.45 -39.61 -23.48
CA SER A 18 13.19 -39.29 -24.14
C SER A 18 13.48 -38.46 -25.39
N HIS A 19 13.51 -39.13 -26.55
CA HIS A 19 13.46 -38.50 -27.85
C HIS A 19 12.17 -37.69 -28.00
N ASN A 20 12.31 -36.38 -28.24
CA ASN A 20 11.24 -35.56 -28.81
C ASN A 20 10.99 -36.03 -30.25
N SER A 21 10.08 -36.98 -30.42
CA SER A 21 9.44 -37.22 -31.71
C SER A 21 8.46 -36.08 -31.97
N ASN A 22 8.60 -35.40 -33.11
CA ASN A 22 7.58 -34.50 -33.67
C ASN A 22 6.21 -35.20 -33.67
N GLY A 23 5.41 -34.95 -32.64
CA GLY A 23 4.05 -35.47 -32.51
C GLY A 23 3.12 -34.60 -33.36
N ALA A 24 2.41 -35.23 -34.29
CA ALA A 24 1.38 -34.58 -35.08
C ALA A 24 0.43 -33.76 -34.19
N GLU A 25 0.09 -32.56 -34.65
CA GLU A 25 -0.77 -31.63 -33.93
C GLU A 25 -2.14 -32.28 -33.64
N VAL A 26 -2.52 -32.33 -32.36
CA VAL A 26 -3.78 -32.95 -31.94
C VAL A 26 -4.92 -32.00 -32.22
N ILE A 27 -5.74 -32.36 -33.21
CA ILE A 27 -6.95 -31.62 -33.61
C ILE A 27 -8.19 -32.51 -33.47
N LYS A 28 -9.35 -31.87 -33.26
CA LYS A 28 -10.65 -32.55 -33.16
C LYS A 28 -10.91 -33.41 -34.40
N GLY A 29 -11.34 -34.65 -34.20
CA GLY A 29 -11.71 -35.58 -35.28
C GLY A 29 -10.54 -36.38 -35.87
N ALA A 30 -9.29 -36.06 -35.53
CA ALA A 30 -8.14 -36.87 -35.92
C ALA A 30 -8.12 -38.23 -35.18
N SER A 31 -7.48 -39.23 -35.79
CA SER A 31 -7.34 -40.57 -35.21
C SER A 31 -6.58 -40.52 -33.90
N CYS A 32 -7.05 -41.28 -32.90
CA CYS A 32 -6.41 -41.37 -31.60
C CYS A 32 -6.17 -42.84 -31.21
N PRO A 33 -5.11 -43.12 -30.42
CA PRO A 33 -4.58 -44.47 -30.26
C PRO A 33 -5.50 -45.40 -29.45
N LYS A 34 -6.25 -44.87 -28.46
CA LYS A 34 -7.13 -45.68 -27.61
C LYS A 34 -8.11 -44.81 -26.83
N VAL A 35 -9.39 -45.22 -26.78
CA VAL A 35 -10.44 -44.56 -25.99
C VAL A 35 -9.99 -44.34 -24.54
N GLY A 36 -10.26 -43.14 -24.01
CA GLY A 36 -9.87 -42.74 -22.66
C GLY A 36 -8.49 -42.11 -22.55
N LYS A 37 -7.66 -42.14 -23.62
CA LYS A 37 -6.42 -41.34 -23.65
C LYS A 37 -6.76 -39.85 -23.75
N THR A 38 -5.92 -39.03 -23.13
CA THR A 38 -5.99 -37.57 -23.25
C THR A 38 -4.74 -37.04 -23.93
N ALA A 39 -4.89 -36.00 -24.74
CA ALA A 39 -3.77 -35.24 -25.28
C ALA A 39 -4.05 -33.74 -25.21
N GLN A 40 -3.00 -32.94 -25.29
CA GLN A 40 -3.05 -31.50 -25.11
C GLN A 40 -2.44 -30.83 -26.34
N SER A 41 -3.13 -29.82 -26.88
CA SER A 41 -2.61 -28.95 -27.94
C SER A 41 -3.18 -27.55 -27.74
N GLN A 42 -2.34 -26.52 -27.87
CA GLN A 42 -2.75 -25.10 -27.83
C GLN A 42 -3.70 -24.71 -26.66
N GLY A 43 -3.45 -25.21 -25.44
CA GLY A 43 -4.30 -24.91 -24.26
C GLY A 43 -5.66 -25.63 -24.24
N VAL A 44 -5.83 -26.65 -25.07
CA VAL A 44 -7.05 -27.47 -25.18
C VAL A 44 -6.73 -28.93 -24.90
N LYS A 45 -7.47 -29.54 -23.97
CA LYS A 45 -7.33 -30.94 -23.57
C LYS A 45 -8.38 -31.75 -24.32
N TYR A 46 -7.92 -32.65 -25.19
CA TYR A 46 -8.74 -33.56 -25.97
C TYR A 46 -8.87 -34.91 -25.28
N PHE A 47 -10.03 -35.52 -25.40
CA PHE A 47 -10.33 -36.87 -24.91
C PHE A 47 -10.56 -37.79 -26.11
N CYS A 48 -9.86 -38.91 -26.16
CA CYS A 48 -10.04 -39.91 -27.20
C CYS A 48 -11.35 -40.68 -26.96
N VAL A 49 -12.27 -40.61 -27.92
CA VAL A 49 -13.61 -41.19 -27.86
C VAL A 49 -13.87 -42.11 -29.05
N LYS A 50 -14.87 -42.99 -28.94
CA LYS A 50 -15.33 -43.82 -30.07
C LYS A 50 -16.49 -43.12 -30.77
N ARG A 51 -16.38 -42.90 -32.08
CA ARG A 51 -17.43 -42.33 -32.94
C ARG A 51 -17.46 -43.11 -34.26
N ASP A 52 -18.64 -43.59 -34.65
CA ASP A 52 -18.86 -44.36 -35.89
C ASP A 52 -17.88 -45.53 -36.08
N GLY A 53 -17.62 -46.27 -34.99
CA GLY A 53 -16.71 -47.42 -34.99
C GLY A 53 -15.21 -47.08 -34.97
N LYS A 54 -14.81 -45.82 -35.16
CA LYS A 54 -13.41 -45.35 -35.14
C LYS A 54 -13.05 -44.62 -33.84
N THR A 55 -11.77 -44.63 -33.47
CA THR A 55 -11.25 -43.88 -32.31
C THR A 55 -10.73 -42.53 -32.76
N VAL A 56 -11.34 -41.45 -32.27
CA VAL A 56 -11.01 -40.07 -32.66
C VAL A 56 -10.92 -39.13 -31.45
N TRP A 57 -10.15 -38.05 -31.59
CA TRP A 57 -10.13 -36.97 -30.59
C TRP A 57 -11.48 -36.24 -30.55
N GLY A 58 -12.13 -36.24 -29.39
CA GLY A 58 -13.43 -35.63 -29.14
C GLY A 58 -13.38 -34.09 -29.04
N ASN A 59 -14.45 -33.50 -28.50
CA ASN A 59 -14.45 -32.06 -28.22
C ASN A 59 -13.37 -31.75 -27.15
N GLY A 60 -12.51 -30.78 -27.45
CA GLY A 60 -11.49 -30.33 -26.53
C GLY A 60 -12.07 -29.39 -25.48
N VAL A 61 -11.55 -29.47 -24.26
CA VAL A 61 -11.88 -28.54 -23.17
C VAL A 61 -10.71 -27.58 -23.01
N LYS A 62 -10.97 -26.26 -23.08
CA LYS A 62 -9.94 -25.26 -22.74
C LYS A 62 -9.52 -25.48 -21.29
N PHE A 63 -8.23 -25.70 -21.07
CA PHE A 63 -7.66 -25.79 -19.75
C PHE A 63 -6.56 -24.74 -19.66
N VAL A 64 -6.52 -24.02 -18.54
CA VAL A 64 -5.42 -23.11 -18.27
C VAL A 64 -4.21 -23.99 -18.01
N VAL A 65 -3.24 -24.00 -18.93
CA VAL A 65 -1.90 -24.52 -18.64
C VAL A 65 -1.40 -23.70 -17.47
N PRO A 66 -1.10 -24.29 -16.30
CA PRO A 66 -0.49 -23.55 -15.22
C PRO A 66 0.78 -22.92 -15.79
N LEU A 67 0.87 -21.59 -15.81
CA LEU A 67 2.14 -20.93 -16.11
C LEU A 67 3.17 -21.58 -15.19
N ALA A 68 4.32 -21.99 -15.74
CA ALA A 68 5.42 -22.50 -14.92
C ALA A 68 5.62 -21.51 -13.77
N LYS A 69 5.48 -21.99 -12.52
CA LYS A 69 5.50 -21.15 -11.34
C LYS A 69 6.81 -20.37 -11.36
N GLU A 70 6.74 -19.04 -11.51
CA GLU A 70 7.93 -18.21 -11.48
C GLU A 70 8.68 -18.46 -10.17
N ILE A 71 9.97 -18.75 -10.28
CA ILE A 71 10.82 -19.03 -9.13
C ILE A 71 11.56 -17.74 -8.78
N TYR A 72 11.41 -17.28 -7.54
CA TYR A 72 12.17 -16.17 -7.00
C TYR A 72 13.68 -16.49 -7.05
N LYS A 73 14.48 -15.56 -7.55
CA LYS A 73 15.93 -15.65 -7.59
C LYS A 73 16.53 -14.54 -6.75
N ALA A 74 17.51 -14.89 -5.92
CA ALA A 74 18.30 -13.93 -5.20
C ALA A 74 19.05 -12.98 -6.16
N PRO A 75 19.39 -11.75 -5.71
CA PRO A 75 20.23 -10.84 -6.45
C PRO A 75 21.53 -11.48 -6.97
N THR A 76 22.00 -11.06 -8.14
CA THR A 76 23.26 -11.57 -8.70
C THR A 76 24.51 -11.02 -8.02
N ILE A 77 24.36 -9.99 -7.18
CA ILE A 77 25.42 -9.43 -6.33
C ILE A 77 24.91 -9.32 -4.89
N SER A 78 25.82 -9.22 -3.92
CA SER A 78 25.44 -9.04 -2.52
C SER A 78 24.97 -7.59 -2.26
N SER A 79 24.01 -7.44 -1.36
CA SER A 79 23.64 -6.14 -0.79
C SER A 79 24.78 -5.61 0.08
N LEU A 80 24.96 -4.30 0.14
CA LEU A 80 25.76 -3.64 1.17
C LEU A 80 25.07 -3.74 2.54
N ASP A 81 25.79 -3.34 3.59
CA ASP A 81 25.19 -3.12 4.91
C ASP A 81 24.03 -2.13 4.76
N ILE A 82 22.89 -2.47 5.36
CA ILE A 82 21.66 -1.68 5.22
C ILE A 82 21.80 -0.26 5.75
N LYS A 83 22.72 -0.03 6.70
CA LYS A 83 23.02 1.30 7.25
C LYS A 83 23.48 2.28 6.18
N GLU A 84 24.16 1.81 5.13
CA GLU A 84 24.56 2.64 4.00
C GLU A 84 23.35 3.27 3.29
N CYS A 85 22.19 2.60 3.33
CA CYS A 85 20.96 3.08 2.70
C CYS A 85 20.01 3.79 3.66
N MET A 86 20.35 3.91 4.95
CA MET A 86 19.57 4.67 5.93
C MET A 86 19.87 6.16 5.81
N ALA A 87 19.43 6.78 4.70
CA ALA A 87 19.63 8.20 4.44
C ALA A 87 18.95 9.05 5.53
N LEU A 88 19.72 9.93 6.15
CA LEU A 88 19.24 10.80 7.20
C LEU A 88 18.22 11.81 6.66
N ASP A 89 17.32 12.29 7.51
CA ASP A 89 16.47 13.44 7.25
C ASP A 89 17.18 14.71 7.71
N ASN A 90 17.66 15.48 6.74
CA ASN A 90 18.42 16.72 6.94
C ASN A 90 17.57 17.97 6.65
N SER A 91 16.25 17.82 6.50
CA SER A 91 15.33 18.89 6.17
C SER A 91 15.29 19.99 7.23
N LYS A 92 14.83 21.17 6.81
CA LYS A 92 14.63 22.28 7.73
C LYS A 92 13.56 21.95 8.77
N GLU A 93 12.49 21.29 8.33
CA GLU A 93 11.36 20.84 9.14
C GLU A 93 11.83 19.90 10.25
N ARG A 94 12.69 18.94 9.89
CA ARG A 94 13.29 18.01 10.87
C ARG A 94 14.13 18.74 11.91
N LYS A 95 14.92 19.74 11.49
CA LYS A 95 15.79 20.52 12.39
C LYS A 95 15.02 21.46 13.31
N ILE A 96 13.91 22.05 12.84
CA ILE A 96 13.13 23.04 13.60
C ILE A 96 12.10 22.38 14.51
N TYR A 97 11.28 21.51 13.95
CA TYR A 97 10.11 20.94 14.64
C TYR A 97 10.42 19.54 15.17
N ASN A 98 11.09 18.72 14.36
CA ASN A 98 11.41 17.33 14.69
C ASN A 98 10.16 16.50 15.08
N ASP A 99 8.99 16.84 14.52
CA ASP A 99 7.71 16.20 14.83
C ASP A 99 7.35 15.10 13.84
N LEU A 100 7.80 15.22 12.59
CA LEU A 100 7.52 14.28 11.50
C LEU A 100 8.82 13.88 10.80
N PHE A 101 8.86 12.70 10.19
CA PHE A 101 10.01 12.18 9.45
C PHE A 101 9.70 11.98 7.96
N ALA A 102 10.65 12.37 7.12
CA ALA A 102 10.72 12.02 5.70
C ALA A 102 11.84 11.00 5.40
N GLY A 103 12.80 10.87 6.32
CA GLY A 103 13.94 9.94 6.27
C GLY A 103 14.42 9.51 7.66
N PHE A 104 15.58 8.88 7.75
CA PHE A 104 16.08 8.32 9.02
C PHE A 104 16.64 9.39 9.99
N PRO A 105 16.65 9.12 11.30
CA PRO A 105 15.91 8.04 11.95
C PRO A 105 14.40 8.33 11.91
N ASN A 106 13.59 7.30 12.05
CA ASN A 106 12.17 7.49 12.33
C ASN A 106 11.97 8.15 13.70
N LEU A 107 10.72 8.48 14.01
CA LEU A 107 10.32 9.06 15.29
C LEU A 107 9.18 8.22 15.87
N GLU A 108 9.33 7.76 17.11
CA GLU A 108 8.32 6.97 17.84
C GLU A 108 7.98 7.65 19.19
N LYS A 109 7.79 8.97 19.17
CA LYS A 109 7.49 9.78 20.37
C LYS A 109 6.09 9.52 20.91
N TYR A 110 5.13 9.24 20.03
CA TYR A 110 3.71 9.20 20.38
C TYR A 110 3.16 7.77 20.35
N ILE A 111 3.31 7.09 19.23
CA ILE A 111 2.84 5.71 19.04
C ILE A 111 3.98 4.90 18.42
N PRO A 112 4.41 3.78 19.05
CA PRO A 112 5.40 2.90 18.46
C PRO A 112 4.90 2.31 17.14
N HIS A 113 5.77 2.21 16.12
CA HIS A 113 5.38 1.68 14.81
C HIS A 113 5.15 0.17 14.83
N LYS A 114 5.62 -0.52 15.88
CA LYS A 114 5.36 -1.92 16.16
C LYS A 114 4.44 -2.04 17.38
N SER A 115 3.13 -1.96 17.16
CA SER A 115 2.14 -1.94 18.25
C SER A 115 0.74 -2.37 17.80
N THR A 116 -0.14 -2.60 18.78
CA THR A 116 -1.59 -2.64 18.55
C THR A 116 -2.18 -1.36 19.12
N VAL A 117 -2.83 -0.57 18.27
CA VAL A 117 -3.37 0.75 18.60
C VAL A 117 -4.87 0.66 18.77
N THR A 118 -5.39 1.14 19.90
CA THR A 118 -6.83 1.23 20.10
C THR A 118 -7.35 2.57 19.57
N MET A 119 -8.20 2.51 18.56
CA MET A 119 -8.90 3.66 17.98
C MET A 119 -10.36 3.69 18.44
N ALA A 120 -10.84 4.86 18.85
CA ALA A 120 -12.25 5.09 19.13
C ALA A 120 -12.95 5.69 17.90
N LEU A 121 -14.18 5.23 17.65
CA LEU A 121 -15.15 5.92 16.80
C LEU A 121 -16.25 6.50 17.69
N ILE A 122 -16.36 7.83 17.70
CA ILE A 122 -17.21 8.57 18.63
C ILE A 122 -18.22 9.41 17.83
N PRO A 123 -19.50 9.03 17.79
CA PRO A 123 -20.54 9.81 17.15
C PRO A 123 -21.04 10.91 18.08
N VAL A 124 -21.07 12.14 17.59
CA VAL A 124 -21.61 13.31 18.30
C VAL A 124 -22.72 13.96 17.51
N ASP A 125 -23.77 14.45 18.18
CA ASP A 125 -24.91 15.12 17.54
C ASP A 125 -25.35 16.38 18.30
N TRP A 126 -26.31 17.12 17.73
CA TRP A 126 -26.89 18.31 18.34
C TRP A 126 -28.42 18.24 18.36
N ALA A 127 -29.07 19.06 19.17
CA ALA A 127 -30.54 19.07 19.22
C ALA A 127 -31.17 19.51 17.88
N ASP A 128 -30.54 20.45 17.17
CA ASP A 128 -30.95 20.92 15.83
C ASP A 128 -30.43 20.05 14.68
N LEU A 129 -29.54 19.10 14.96
CA LEU A 129 -29.02 18.12 14.01
C LEU A 129 -28.88 16.76 14.70
N PRO A 130 -30.00 16.04 14.94
CA PRO A 130 -29.99 14.80 15.67
C PRO A 130 -29.39 13.66 14.83
N GLY A 131 -28.60 12.81 15.47
CA GLY A 131 -28.07 11.59 14.88
C GLY A 131 -29.12 10.48 14.89
N THR A 132 -29.49 9.98 13.70
CA THR A 132 -30.52 8.94 13.54
C THR A 132 -29.98 7.63 12.95
N GLU A 133 -28.76 7.67 12.41
CA GLU A 133 -28.13 6.55 11.72
C GLU A 133 -27.51 5.58 12.72
N ASN A 134 -27.45 4.29 12.34
CA ASN A 134 -26.64 3.31 13.05
C ASN A 134 -25.15 3.54 12.68
N VAL A 135 -24.39 4.09 13.62
CA VAL A 135 -23.00 4.51 13.43
C VAL A 135 -22.09 3.34 13.11
N GLU A 136 -22.24 2.22 13.85
CA GLU A 136 -21.44 1.04 13.61
C GLU A 136 -21.67 0.52 12.19
N GLU A 137 -22.92 0.45 11.74
CA GLU A 137 -23.23 -0.01 10.39
C GLU A 137 -22.74 0.96 9.30
N ARG A 138 -22.88 2.27 9.51
CA ARG A 138 -22.41 3.30 8.58
C ARG A 138 -20.90 3.23 8.36
N PHE A 139 -20.12 2.93 9.41
CA PHE A 139 -18.67 3.02 9.38
C PHE A 139 -17.94 1.67 9.46
N ARG A 140 -18.64 0.53 9.58
CA ARG A 140 -18.05 -0.82 9.70
C ARG A 140 -16.98 -1.09 8.64
N VAL A 141 -17.33 -0.88 7.37
CA VAL A 141 -16.42 -1.13 6.24
C VAL A 141 -15.25 -0.17 6.25
N GLN A 142 -15.46 1.09 6.65
CA GLN A 142 -14.41 2.10 6.71
C GLN A 142 -13.39 1.77 7.80
N MET A 143 -13.87 1.42 8.99
CA MET A 143 -13.03 0.98 10.11
C MET A 143 -12.21 -0.27 9.76
N GLN A 144 -12.85 -1.27 9.15
CA GLN A 144 -12.18 -2.50 8.72
C GLN A 144 -11.09 -2.20 7.68
N ARG A 145 -11.38 -1.37 6.68
CA ARG A 145 -10.40 -0.99 5.65
C ARG A 145 -9.21 -0.25 6.24
N THR A 146 -9.41 0.67 7.18
CA THR A 146 -8.29 1.35 7.85
C THR A 146 -7.41 0.34 8.60
N ALA A 147 -8.00 -0.60 9.33
CA ALA A 147 -7.27 -1.63 10.07
C ALA A 147 -6.48 -2.56 9.13
N ASP A 148 -7.15 -3.11 8.11
CA ASP A 148 -6.55 -4.04 7.16
C ASP A 148 -5.47 -3.38 6.29
N TRP A 149 -5.64 -2.10 5.95
CA TRP A 149 -4.64 -1.34 5.20
C TRP A 149 -3.36 -1.19 6.01
N TYR A 150 -3.43 -0.83 7.29
CA TYR A 150 -2.24 -0.75 8.14
C TYR A 150 -1.60 -2.11 8.41
N GLU A 151 -2.39 -3.16 8.62
CA GLU A 151 -1.84 -4.51 8.74
C GLU A 151 -1.10 -4.92 7.45
N MET A 152 -1.65 -4.60 6.28
CA MET A 152 -1.00 -4.84 4.98
C MET A 152 0.28 -4.03 4.82
N VAL A 153 0.24 -2.70 5.02
CA VAL A 153 1.39 -1.84 4.73
C VAL A 153 2.54 -2.01 5.73
N SER A 154 2.20 -2.40 6.97
CA SER A 154 3.17 -2.64 8.05
C SER A 154 3.65 -4.09 8.13
N GLN A 155 3.11 -4.99 7.31
CA GLN A 155 3.35 -6.44 7.38
C GLN A 155 3.00 -7.03 8.76
N GLY A 156 1.94 -6.53 9.39
CA GLY A 156 1.47 -6.96 10.71
C GLY A 156 2.23 -6.38 11.90
N ASN A 157 3.22 -5.50 11.67
CA ASN A 157 3.90 -4.78 12.74
C ASN A 157 2.95 -3.81 13.47
N LEU A 158 2.01 -3.20 12.74
CA LEU A 158 0.98 -2.33 13.29
C LEU A 158 -0.41 -2.94 13.09
N ARG A 159 -1.20 -2.99 14.16
CA ARG A 159 -2.60 -3.41 14.13
C ARG A 159 -3.49 -2.34 14.75
N ILE A 160 -4.71 -2.24 14.26
CA ILE A 160 -5.72 -1.32 14.79
C ILE A 160 -6.85 -2.13 15.39
N LYS A 161 -7.23 -1.80 16.63
CA LYS A 161 -8.42 -2.29 17.30
C LYS A 161 -9.41 -1.15 17.43
N TRP A 162 -10.63 -1.33 16.95
CA TRP A 162 -11.69 -0.33 17.10
C TRP A 162 -12.50 -0.55 18.38
N VAL A 163 -12.82 0.55 19.06
CA VAL A 163 -13.89 0.63 20.06
C VAL A 163 -14.90 1.66 19.56
N VAL A 164 -16.19 1.34 19.66
CA VAL A 164 -17.26 2.15 19.06
C VAL A 164 -18.23 2.58 20.14
N GLN A 165 -18.42 3.89 20.25
CA GLN A 165 -19.52 4.44 21.01
C GLN A 165 -20.81 4.21 20.22
N LYS A 166 -21.73 3.41 20.77
CA LYS A 166 -22.93 2.95 20.04
C LYS A 166 -23.99 4.02 19.88
N GLU A 167 -24.11 4.90 20.88
CA GLU A 167 -25.13 5.93 20.94
C GLU A 167 -24.53 7.30 20.66
N TRP A 168 -25.27 8.15 19.95
CA TRP A 168 -24.89 9.53 19.69
C TRP A 168 -24.75 10.32 21.00
N ILE A 169 -23.60 10.95 21.19
CA ILE A 169 -23.36 11.83 22.32
C ILE A 169 -23.90 13.22 21.98
N ARG A 170 -24.91 13.66 22.73
CA ARG A 170 -25.53 14.98 22.56
C ARG A 170 -24.61 16.09 23.04
N ILE A 171 -24.18 16.94 22.11
CA ILE A 171 -23.43 18.16 22.40
C ILE A 171 -24.42 19.30 22.71
N PRO A 172 -24.26 20.00 23.86
CA PRO A 172 -25.05 21.19 24.16
C PRO A 172 -24.77 22.35 23.19
N GLY A 173 -25.82 23.09 22.83
CA GLY A 173 -25.73 24.26 21.94
C GLY A 173 -26.26 24.00 20.53
N ASN A 174 -26.11 24.99 19.66
CA ASN A 174 -26.54 24.93 18.26
C ASN A 174 -25.39 24.41 17.38
N SER A 175 -25.66 23.47 16.47
CA SER A 175 -24.64 22.87 15.60
C SER A 175 -23.75 23.91 14.88
N LYS A 176 -24.33 25.01 14.38
CA LYS A 176 -23.61 26.03 13.60
C LYS A 176 -22.64 26.88 14.44
N SER A 177 -22.73 26.88 15.77
CA SER A 177 -21.71 27.55 16.60
C SER A 177 -20.37 26.80 16.61
N PHE A 178 -20.33 25.58 16.07
CA PHE A 178 -19.16 24.72 15.96
C PHE A 178 -18.55 24.75 14.54
N ALA A 179 -18.85 25.78 13.73
CA ALA A 179 -18.41 25.81 12.34
C ALA A 179 -16.88 25.83 12.17
N VAL A 180 -16.37 25.00 11.27
CA VAL A 180 -14.97 24.97 10.84
C VAL A 180 -14.93 25.10 9.30
N PRO A 181 -14.51 26.27 8.77
CA PRO A 181 -14.68 26.57 7.34
C PRO A 181 -13.70 25.84 6.42
N PHE A 182 -12.55 25.41 6.94
CA PHE A 182 -11.54 24.62 6.21
C PHE A 182 -10.54 24.00 7.20
N SER A 183 -9.79 23.00 6.76
CA SER A 183 -8.78 22.28 7.54
C SER A 183 -7.65 23.21 7.95
N GLY A 184 -7.31 23.24 9.24
CA GLY A 184 -6.31 24.17 9.79
C GLY A 184 -6.83 25.59 10.03
N SER A 185 -8.15 25.81 10.06
CA SER A 185 -8.72 27.10 10.45
C SER A 185 -8.66 27.29 11.97
N TYR A 186 -7.78 28.19 12.43
CA TYR A 186 -7.65 28.57 13.85
C TYR A 186 -8.15 30.01 14.07
N PRO A 187 -8.92 30.29 15.15
CA PRO A 187 -9.22 29.44 16.29
C PRO A 187 -10.45 28.52 16.13
N ALA A 188 -11.09 28.46 14.96
CA ALA A 188 -12.33 27.69 14.75
C ALA A 188 -12.18 26.20 15.14
N THR A 189 -11.08 25.56 14.74
CA THR A 189 -10.76 24.17 15.10
C THR A 189 -10.57 23.99 16.61
N THR A 190 -9.89 24.93 17.26
CA THR A 190 -9.73 24.95 18.72
C THR A 190 -11.07 25.06 19.44
N ASN A 191 -11.93 25.97 18.98
CA ASN A 191 -13.26 26.16 19.56
C ASN A 191 -14.16 24.94 19.36
N PHE A 192 -14.10 24.30 18.19
CA PHE A 192 -14.82 23.04 17.93
C PHE A 192 -14.46 21.99 18.97
N TRP A 193 -13.16 21.68 19.11
CA TRP A 193 -12.71 20.63 20.01
C TRP A 193 -12.98 20.96 21.48
N ASN A 194 -12.74 22.20 21.91
CA ASN A 194 -13.04 22.63 23.28
C ASN A 194 -14.54 22.54 23.61
N GLY A 195 -15.39 22.78 22.63
CA GLY A 195 -16.84 22.73 22.81
C GLY A 195 -17.43 21.32 22.94
N ILE A 196 -16.75 20.28 22.42
CA ILE A 196 -17.27 18.90 22.47
C ILE A 196 -16.60 18.00 23.51
N ARG A 197 -15.33 18.25 23.86
CA ARG A 197 -14.52 17.33 24.68
C ARG A 197 -15.18 16.93 25.99
N ASN A 198 -15.68 17.90 26.75
CA ASN A 198 -16.27 17.63 28.07
C ASN A 198 -17.50 16.70 27.97
N ALA A 199 -18.38 16.94 26.99
CA ALA A 199 -19.56 16.11 26.79
C ALA A 199 -19.19 14.69 26.32
N VAL A 200 -18.13 14.57 25.52
CA VAL A 200 -17.61 13.27 25.09
C VAL A 200 -16.98 12.52 26.27
N ASP A 201 -16.10 13.15 27.03
CA ASP A 201 -15.41 12.57 28.19
C ASP A 201 -16.34 12.17 29.34
N GLU A 202 -17.49 12.83 29.48
CA GLU A 202 -18.52 12.43 30.46
C GLU A 202 -19.24 11.12 30.07
N LYS A 203 -19.27 10.77 28.77
CA LYS A 203 -20.10 9.68 28.25
C LYS A 203 -19.31 8.52 27.68
N PHE A 204 -18.07 8.74 27.25
CA PHE A 204 -17.24 7.74 26.61
C PHE A 204 -16.06 7.38 27.51
N ASP A 205 -15.89 6.09 27.77
CA ASP A 205 -14.75 5.55 28.52
C ASP A 205 -13.51 5.50 27.62
N PHE A 206 -12.53 6.36 27.88
CA PHE A 206 -11.28 6.42 27.12
C PHE A 206 -10.23 5.41 27.58
N THR A 207 -10.54 4.47 28.50
CA THR A 207 -9.57 3.50 29.02
C THR A 207 -8.86 2.74 27.89
N GLY A 208 -7.56 2.98 27.76
CA GLY A 208 -6.71 2.33 26.75
C GLY A 208 -6.91 2.81 25.30
N VAL A 209 -7.68 3.88 25.08
CA VAL A 209 -7.84 4.52 23.76
C VAL A 209 -6.65 5.45 23.50
N GLN A 210 -6.05 5.34 22.31
CA GLN A 210 -4.93 6.17 21.91
C GLN A 210 -5.32 7.21 20.86
N VAL A 211 -6.24 6.89 19.96
CA VAL A 211 -6.67 7.79 18.88
C VAL A 211 -8.18 7.85 18.84
N ALA A 212 -8.75 9.04 18.77
CA ALA A 212 -10.20 9.23 18.70
C ALA A 212 -10.61 9.82 17.33
N ASN A 213 -11.56 9.18 16.68
CA ASN A 213 -12.14 9.63 15.42
C ASN A 213 -13.59 10.01 15.68
N VAL A 214 -13.89 11.30 15.58
CA VAL A 214 -15.24 11.84 15.82
C VAL A 214 -15.99 11.91 14.49
N VAL A 215 -17.25 11.47 14.52
CA VAL A 215 -18.15 11.51 13.36
C VAL A 215 -19.44 12.24 13.69
N MET A 216 -20.06 12.82 12.68
CA MET A 216 -21.27 13.64 12.80
C MET A 216 -22.42 13.08 11.94
N PRO A 217 -23.67 13.50 12.19
CA PRO A 217 -24.81 13.08 11.39
C PRO A 217 -24.61 13.44 9.92
N SER A 218 -25.06 12.55 9.02
CA SER A 218 -25.07 12.83 7.58
C SER A 218 -25.81 14.14 7.29
N GLY A 219 -25.29 14.92 6.32
CA GLY A 219 -25.92 16.16 5.88
C GLY A 219 -25.54 17.40 6.69
N GLN A 220 -24.65 17.28 7.69
CA GLN A 220 -24.04 18.45 8.33
C GLN A 220 -23.34 19.36 7.31
N ASP A 221 -23.40 20.68 7.53
CA ASP A 221 -22.84 21.66 6.60
C ASP A 221 -21.97 22.75 7.26
N PHE A 222 -21.55 22.55 8.52
CA PHE A 222 -20.82 23.54 9.30
C PHE A 222 -19.33 23.19 9.48
N VAL A 223 -18.93 21.92 9.41
CA VAL A 223 -17.52 21.53 9.22
C VAL A 223 -17.32 21.16 7.77
N ILE A 224 -16.66 22.05 7.02
CA ILE A 224 -16.61 21.96 5.56
C ILE A 224 -15.62 20.90 5.09
N GLU A 225 -14.40 20.93 5.60
CA GLU A 225 -13.35 19.98 5.23
C GLU A 225 -13.13 18.95 6.34
N THR A 226 -12.36 19.33 7.36
CA THR A 226 -11.93 18.45 8.46
C THR A 226 -11.55 19.27 9.70
N ALA A 227 -11.37 18.60 10.83
CA ALA A 227 -10.74 19.14 12.02
C ALA A 227 -9.74 18.13 12.58
N GLN A 228 -8.50 18.55 12.83
CA GLN A 228 -7.43 17.72 13.40
C GLN A 228 -6.99 18.28 14.75
N ASP A 229 -6.62 17.38 15.67
CA ASP A 229 -5.83 17.66 16.86
C ASP A 229 -4.68 16.64 16.89
N PHE A 230 -3.48 17.11 16.53
CA PHE A 230 -2.28 16.30 16.50
C PHE A 230 -1.48 16.42 17.80
N PRO A 231 -0.67 15.40 18.15
CA PRO A 231 0.04 15.38 19.43
C PRO A 231 1.06 16.50 19.62
N TRP A 232 1.61 17.10 18.55
CA TRP A 232 2.52 18.25 18.64
C TRP A 232 1.82 19.61 18.79
N MET A 233 0.49 19.66 18.64
CA MET A 233 -0.30 20.89 18.85
C MET A 233 -0.50 21.10 20.34
N ARG A 234 0.12 22.15 20.88
CA ARG A 234 0.18 22.44 22.33
C ARG A 234 -1.06 23.16 22.86
N GLU A 235 -1.86 23.73 21.97
CA GLU A 235 -3.09 24.45 22.27
C GLU A 235 -4.25 23.53 22.69
N PHE A 236 -4.13 22.22 22.46
CA PHE A 236 -5.17 21.24 22.79
C PHE A 236 -4.85 20.50 24.09
N ASN A 237 -5.81 20.52 25.02
CA ASN A 237 -5.76 19.65 26.20
C ASN A 237 -6.40 18.30 25.86
N ARG A 238 -5.57 17.24 25.75
CA ARG A 238 -6.00 15.88 25.40
C ARG A 238 -6.23 14.96 26.60
N LYS A 239 -6.25 15.51 27.82
CA LYS A 239 -6.61 14.76 29.03
C LYS A 239 -8.10 14.45 29.05
N THR A 240 -8.40 13.21 29.40
CA THR A 240 -9.73 12.66 29.69
C THR A 240 -9.76 12.19 31.15
N ASN A 241 -10.90 11.70 31.62
CA ASN A 241 -11.02 11.15 32.97
C ASN A 241 -10.17 9.89 33.17
N GLU A 242 -9.96 9.10 32.12
CA GLU A 242 -9.25 7.81 32.18
C GLU A 242 -7.78 7.89 31.73
N GLY A 243 -7.36 8.96 31.06
CA GLY A 243 -6.00 9.08 30.57
C GLY A 243 -5.79 10.20 29.55
N GLU A 244 -4.70 10.14 28.80
CA GLU A 244 -4.46 11.06 27.70
C GLU A 244 -4.67 10.34 26.37
N VAL A 245 -5.45 10.94 25.48
CA VAL A 245 -5.59 10.50 24.09
C VAL A 245 -4.51 11.17 23.25
N THR A 246 -3.88 10.45 22.32
CA THR A 246 -2.78 11.00 21.51
C THR A 246 -3.27 12.01 20.48
N SER A 247 -4.43 11.77 19.87
CA SER A 247 -4.94 12.63 18.78
C SER A 247 -6.45 12.50 18.61
N TYR A 248 -7.07 13.56 18.07
CA TYR A 248 -8.44 13.54 17.58
C TYR A 248 -8.49 13.89 16.09
N THR A 249 -9.36 13.23 15.34
CA THR A 249 -9.66 13.59 13.94
C THR A 249 -11.16 13.67 13.71
N LEU A 250 -11.56 14.47 12.72
CA LEU A 250 -12.94 14.56 12.26
C LEU A 250 -12.97 14.88 10.78
N ALA A 251 -13.69 14.04 10.04
CA ALA A 251 -14.03 14.27 8.64
C ALA A 251 -15.33 15.07 8.54
N GLY A 252 -15.29 16.17 7.80
CA GLY A 252 -16.44 17.04 7.54
C GLY A 252 -17.16 16.72 6.23
N LYS A 253 -17.94 17.69 5.74
CA LYS A 253 -18.83 17.58 4.59
C LYS A 253 -18.10 17.17 3.32
N PHE A 254 -16.84 17.56 3.20
CA PHE A 254 -15.96 17.16 2.12
C PHE A 254 -15.94 15.65 1.91
N PHE A 255 -15.89 14.85 2.97
CA PHE A 255 -15.83 13.39 2.89
C PHE A 255 -17.18 12.69 2.70
N ASP A 256 -18.28 13.44 2.76
CA ASP A 256 -19.62 12.96 2.38
C ASP A 256 -19.90 13.09 0.87
N GLN A 257 -18.97 13.67 0.10
CA GLN A 257 -19.12 13.78 -1.36
C GLN A 257 -18.92 12.42 -2.06
N PRO A 258 -19.59 12.19 -3.21
CA PRO A 258 -19.42 10.97 -3.98
C PRO A 258 -17.95 10.63 -4.30
N GLY A 259 -17.59 9.36 -4.08
CA GLY A 259 -16.28 8.79 -4.39
C GLY A 259 -15.16 9.16 -3.41
N ARG A 260 -15.50 9.77 -2.28
CA ARG A 260 -14.60 9.93 -1.13
C ARG A 260 -14.95 8.92 -0.06
N GLU A 261 -13.95 8.53 0.72
CA GLU A 261 -14.09 7.48 1.73
C GLU A 261 -13.40 7.89 3.02
N TYR A 262 -14.01 7.60 4.15
CA TYR A 262 -13.50 7.97 5.48
C TYR A 262 -12.25 7.16 5.84
N TRP A 263 -12.12 5.91 5.36
CA TRP A 263 -11.00 5.05 5.71
C TRP A 263 -9.64 5.65 5.29
N SER A 264 -9.59 6.27 4.10
CA SER A 264 -8.35 6.83 3.55
C SER A 264 -7.98 8.13 4.24
N TYR A 265 -8.97 8.92 4.66
CA TYR A 265 -8.76 10.07 5.55
C TYR A 265 -8.18 9.63 6.90
N TRP A 266 -8.83 8.70 7.59
CA TRP A 266 -8.34 8.21 8.89
C TRP A 266 -6.94 7.63 8.77
N ALA A 267 -6.65 6.89 7.70
CA ALA A 267 -5.32 6.36 7.47
C ALA A 267 -4.28 7.43 7.14
N HIS A 268 -4.64 8.46 6.38
CA HIS A 268 -3.74 9.59 6.10
C HIS A 268 -3.38 10.34 7.38
N GLU A 269 -4.38 10.76 8.14
CA GLU A 269 -4.16 11.56 9.35
C GLU A 269 -3.47 10.75 10.45
N PHE A 270 -3.82 9.47 10.59
CA PHE A 270 -3.12 8.60 11.52
C PHE A 270 -1.65 8.36 11.11
N GLY A 271 -1.33 8.42 9.81
CA GLY A 271 0.05 8.43 9.33
C GLY A 271 0.87 9.57 9.94
N HIS A 272 0.27 10.76 10.06
CA HIS A 272 0.93 11.90 10.74
C HIS A 272 1.05 11.70 12.26
N VAL A 273 0.10 11.01 12.90
CA VAL A 273 0.21 10.63 14.32
C VAL A 273 1.36 9.65 14.55
N LEU A 274 1.59 8.73 13.60
CA LEU A 274 2.79 7.89 13.48
C LEU A 274 4.03 8.66 12.99
N GLN A 275 3.96 9.98 12.99
CA GLN A 275 5.05 10.88 12.65
C GLN A 275 5.56 10.78 11.21
N ILE A 276 4.77 10.25 10.28
CA ILE A 276 5.12 10.22 8.85
C ILE A 276 4.82 11.60 8.24
N ALA A 277 5.79 12.19 7.53
CA ALA A 277 5.64 13.48 6.86
C ALA A 277 4.62 13.45 5.71
N HIS A 278 3.91 14.56 5.50
CA HIS A 278 3.08 14.79 4.32
C HIS A 278 3.96 15.00 3.09
N ILE A 279 3.76 14.21 2.04
CA ILE A 279 4.50 14.31 0.79
C ILE A 279 3.93 15.47 -0.01
N GLY A 280 4.70 16.52 -0.27
CA GLY A 280 4.21 17.70 -0.99
C GLY A 280 3.20 18.53 -0.20
N SER A 281 2.68 19.58 -0.80
CA SER A 281 1.78 20.52 -0.13
C SER A 281 0.36 20.00 -0.03
N SER A 282 -0.30 20.11 1.13
CA SER A 282 -1.72 19.77 1.27
C SER A 282 -2.67 20.63 0.43
N ARG A 283 -2.19 21.72 -0.20
CA ARG A 283 -3.00 22.64 -1.02
C ARG A 283 -2.60 22.68 -2.49
N ALA A 284 -1.53 21.98 -2.89
CA ALA A 284 -1.06 21.96 -4.27
C ALA A 284 -0.62 20.57 -4.68
N GLN A 285 -1.04 20.15 -5.87
CA GLN A 285 -0.67 18.85 -6.41
C GLN A 285 0.84 18.76 -6.73
N SER A 286 1.43 17.57 -6.51
CA SER A 286 2.78 17.22 -6.94
C SER A 286 2.80 15.95 -7.80
N GLU A 287 3.95 15.66 -8.41
CA GLU A 287 4.13 14.48 -9.28
C GLU A 287 4.06 13.15 -8.52
N PHE A 288 4.24 13.14 -7.19
CA PHE A 288 4.17 11.92 -6.37
C PHE A 288 2.85 11.79 -5.61
N HIS A 289 2.06 12.86 -5.48
CA HIS A 289 0.84 12.90 -4.67
C HIS A 289 -0.12 11.73 -4.94
N GLY A 290 -0.41 11.45 -6.21
CA GLY A 290 -1.39 10.41 -6.54
C GLY A 290 -0.92 9.00 -6.18
N TYR A 291 0.39 8.77 -6.09
CA TYR A 291 1.01 7.45 -5.86
C TYR A 291 1.00 7.00 -4.40
N ASP A 292 0.79 7.92 -3.47
CA ASP A 292 0.97 7.67 -2.05
C ASP A 292 -0.15 8.26 -1.20
N LEU A 293 -0.63 7.50 -0.22
CA LEU A 293 -1.65 7.93 0.72
C LEU A 293 -1.21 9.17 1.48
N MET A 294 0.08 9.29 1.83
CA MET A 294 0.63 10.44 2.57
C MET A 294 0.83 11.69 1.69
N GLY A 295 0.61 11.58 0.37
CA GLY A 295 0.51 12.73 -0.52
C GLY A 295 -0.93 13.08 -0.86
N SER A 296 -1.80 12.09 -1.03
CA SER A 296 -3.24 12.29 -1.23
C SER A 296 -4.07 11.08 -0.82
N GLN A 297 -4.95 11.28 0.16
CA GLN A 297 -5.99 10.34 0.57
C GLN A 297 -7.01 10.05 -0.55
N ASP A 298 -7.08 10.92 -1.56
CA ASP A 298 -7.96 10.82 -2.73
C ASP A 298 -7.19 10.44 -4.00
N GLY A 299 -5.93 10.02 -3.87
CA GLY A 299 -5.14 9.50 -4.97
C GLY A 299 -5.72 8.19 -5.52
N PRO A 300 -5.41 7.82 -6.78
CA PRO A 300 -5.87 6.56 -7.36
C PRO A 300 -5.10 5.36 -6.80
N TYR A 301 -3.90 5.55 -6.24
CA TYR A 301 -3.06 4.44 -5.77
C TYR A 301 -3.17 4.16 -4.26
N ARG A 302 -3.47 5.16 -3.41
CA ARG A 302 -3.70 5.03 -1.94
C ARG A 302 -2.83 3.99 -1.22
N ASN A 303 -1.55 3.95 -1.57
CA ASN A 303 -0.57 3.01 -1.03
C ASN A 303 0.43 3.77 -0.15
N LEU A 304 1.20 3.07 0.69
CA LEU A 304 2.38 3.67 1.31
C LEU A 304 3.62 3.16 0.58
N ASN A 305 4.44 4.06 0.05
CA ASN A 305 5.67 3.73 -0.67
C ASN A 305 6.69 3.00 0.22
N GLY A 306 7.58 2.25 -0.40
CA GLY A 306 8.54 1.39 0.28
C GLY A 306 9.61 2.15 1.04
N TRP A 307 9.95 3.38 0.64
CA TRP A 307 10.85 4.25 1.40
C TRP A 307 10.28 4.58 2.78
N LEU A 308 9.03 5.06 2.85
CA LEU A 308 8.40 5.38 4.15
C LEU A 308 8.17 4.13 5.00
N ARG A 309 7.87 2.96 4.39
CA ARG A 309 7.83 1.68 5.13
C ARG A 309 9.20 1.26 5.67
N PHE A 310 10.26 1.51 4.92
CA PHE A 310 11.62 1.21 5.35
C PHE A 310 12.02 2.11 6.52
N VAL A 311 11.79 3.43 6.41
CA VAL A 311 12.06 4.38 7.50
C VAL A 311 11.25 4.02 8.74
N ALA A 312 9.96 3.72 8.60
CA ALA A 312 9.09 3.29 9.72
C ALA A 312 9.52 1.97 10.38
N GLY A 313 10.44 1.19 9.77
CA GLY A 313 10.87 -0.10 10.30
C GLY A 313 9.87 -1.24 10.04
N TRP A 314 9.04 -1.08 9.01
CA TRP A 314 8.03 -2.08 8.58
C TRP A 314 8.52 -3.02 7.49
N LEU A 315 9.63 -2.68 6.82
CA LEU A 315 10.36 -3.63 6.00
C LEU A 315 11.49 -4.23 6.83
N GLU A 316 11.55 -5.56 6.87
CA GLU A 316 12.67 -6.26 7.50
C GLU A 316 13.96 -6.02 6.70
N PRO A 317 15.14 -5.99 7.33
CA PRO A 317 16.38 -5.66 6.64
C PRO A 317 16.66 -6.49 5.37
N GLN A 318 16.29 -7.78 5.38
CA GLN A 318 16.50 -8.67 4.24
C GLN A 318 15.53 -8.42 3.07
N GLN A 319 14.53 -7.55 3.24
CA GLN A 319 13.60 -7.12 2.19
C GLN A 319 14.09 -5.88 1.45
N VAL A 320 15.20 -5.28 1.88
CA VAL A 320 15.78 -4.07 1.29
C VAL A 320 17.12 -4.42 0.66
N PHE A 321 17.25 -4.19 -0.64
CA PHE A 321 18.53 -4.34 -1.33
C PHE A 321 19.27 -3.01 -1.36
N CYS A 322 20.46 -2.94 -0.77
CA CYS A 322 21.22 -1.71 -0.62
C CYS A 322 22.46 -1.67 -1.53
N GLN A 323 22.65 -0.55 -2.22
CA GLN A 323 23.85 -0.20 -2.98
C GLN A 323 24.16 1.30 -2.86
N THR A 324 25.36 1.70 -3.26
CA THR A 324 25.69 3.10 -3.55
C THR A 324 26.00 3.24 -5.04
N LYS A 325 25.82 4.44 -5.60
CA LYS A 325 26.14 4.71 -7.01
C LYS A 325 27.61 4.42 -7.33
N ASP A 326 28.51 4.72 -6.41
CA ASP A 326 29.96 4.57 -6.61
C ASP A 326 30.35 3.08 -6.67
N SER A 327 29.75 2.24 -5.82
CA SER A 327 29.97 0.80 -5.81
C SER A 327 29.16 0.04 -6.86
N LEU A 328 28.34 0.73 -7.66
CA LEU A 328 27.37 0.08 -8.54
C LEU A 328 28.09 -0.75 -9.62
N GLN A 329 27.83 -2.05 -9.60
CA GLN A 329 28.15 -3.00 -10.67
C GLN A 329 26.87 -3.30 -11.47
N ASP A 330 26.99 -4.04 -12.56
CA ASP A 330 25.82 -4.53 -13.28
C ASP A 330 25.23 -5.74 -12.54
N PHE A 331 23.92 -5.74 -12.31
CA PHE A 331 23.27 -6.80 -11.55
C PHE A 331 21.81 -7.00 -11.96
N LYS A 332 21.28 -8.16 -11.59
CA LYS A 332 19.87 -8.51 -11.75
C LYS A 332 19.24 -8.76 -10.38
N ILE A 333 18.00 -8.31 -10.22
CA ILE A 333 17.20 -8.53 -9.01
C ILE A 333 15.78 -8.93 -9.36
N MET A 334 15.10 -9.56 -8.41
CA MET A 334 13.66 -9.75 -8.45
C MET A 334 13.03 -9.02 -7.26
N LEU A 335 12.07 -8.15 -7.54
CA LEU A 335 11.29 -7.44 -6.53
C LEU A 335 9.91 -8.07 -6.40
N ASN A 336 9.55 -8.41 -5.16
CA ASN A 336 8.19 -8.70 -4.80
C ASN A 336 7.34 -7.42 -4.86
N PRO A 337 6.07 -7.51 -5.29
CA PRO A 337 5.11 -6.46 -5.06
C PRO A 337 5.11 -5.99 -3.60
N LEU A 338 5.06 -4.68 -3.40
CA LEU A 338 5.21 -4.06 -2.08
C LEU A 338 4.18 -4.58 -1.05
N ASN A 339 2.95 -4.85 -1.49
CA ASN A 339 1.85 -5.35 -0.65
C ASN A 339 1.78 -6.87 -0.53
N SER A 340 2.67 -7.60 -1.20
CA SER A 340 2.69 -9.07 -1.11
C SER A 340 3.19 -9.51 0.28
N LYS A 341 2.75 -10.67 0.76
CA LYS A 341 3.29 -11.34 1.96
C LYS A 341 4.46 -12.27 1.64
N GLU A 342 4.78 -12.46 0.37
CA GLU A 342 5.86 -13.32 -0.09
C GLU A 342 7.23 -12.79 0.37
N ALA A 343 8.11 -13.74 0.72
CA ALA A 343 9.47 -13.47 1.16
C ALA A 343 10.38 -12.99 0.01
N GLY A 344 11.46 -12.31 0.37
CA GLY A 344 12.43 -11.73 -0.56
C GLY A 344 12.34 -10.21 -0.63
N LEU A 345 13.11 -9.64 -1.55
CA LEU A 345 13.24 -8.20 -1.72
C LEU A 345 11.91 -7.54 -2.09
N LYS A 346 11.64 -6.38 -1.50
CA LYS A 346 10.49 -5.50 -1.78
C LYS A 346 10.93 -4.23 -2.50
N ILE A 347 12.07 -3.69 -2.09
CA ILE A 347 12.66 -2.50 -2.68
C ILE A 347 14.15 -2.68 -2.92
N ALA A 348 14.67 -1.94 -3.90
CA ALA A 348 16.09 -1.64 -4.01
C ALA A 348 16.32 -0.15 -3.72
N VAL A 349 17.35 0.13 -2.92
CA VAL A 349 17.74 1.46 -2.49
C VAL A 349 19.18 1.69 -2.94
N ILE A 350 19.38 2.75 -3.71
CA ILE A 350 20.68 3.14 -4.25
C ILE A 350 20.97 4.56 -3.77
N ARG A 351 21.96 4.71 -2.89
CA ARG A 351 22.43 6.06 -2.49
C ARG A 351 23.07 6.77 -3.67
N LEU A 352 22.63 8.00 -3.87
CA LEU A 352 23.15 8.90 -4.89
C LEU A 352 24.00 10.00 -4.22
N PRO A 353 24.85 10.70 -5.00
CA PRO A 353 25.50 11.92 -4.55
C PRO A 353 24.48 13.01 -4.18
N ASN A 354 24.95 14.08 -3.53
CA ASN A 354 24.16 15.27 -3.18
C ASN A 354 22.92 14.94 -2.35
N GLU A 355 23.09 14.09 -1.34
CA GLU A 355 22.06 13.84 -0.32
C GLU A 355 20.76 13.19 -0.84
N LYS A 356 20.83 12.56 -2.01
CA LYS A 356 19.70 11.91 -2.69
C LYS A 356 19.77 10.39 -2.61
N THR A 357 18.62 9.75 -2.65
CA THR A 357 18.49 8.28 -2.67
C THR A 357 17.53 7.88 -3.76
N MET A 358 17.91 6.95 -4.62
CA MET A 358 16.98 6.34 -5.56
C MET A 358 16.35 5.09 -4.95
N ILE A 359 15.03 4.97 -5.07
CA ILE A 359 14.26 3.82 -4.63
C ILE A 359 13.56 3.21 -5.85
N ILE A 360 13.62 1.89 -5.93
CA ILE A 360 12.98 1.09 -6.97
C ILE A 360 12.06 0.10 -6.27
N GLU A 361 10.78 0.11 -6.63
CA GLU A 361 9.77 -0.76 -6.02
C GLU A 361 8.80 -1.34 -7.04
N SER A 362 8.27 -2.52 -6.72
CA SER A 362 7.24 -3.19 -7.53
C SER A 362 5.84 -2.85 -7.01
N ARG A 363 5.00 -2.29 -7.89
CA ARG A 363 3.62 -1.90 -7.62
C ARG A 363 2.65 -2.85 -8.29
N ARG A 364 1.58 -3.16 -7.58
CA ARG A 364 0.45 -3.96 -8.05
C ARG A 364 -0.83 -3.33 -7.57
N ASN A 365 -1.87 -3.47 -8.40
CA ASN A 365 -3.21 -3.08 -8.00
C ASN A 365 -3.63 -3.83 -6.72
N SER A 366 -4.38 -3.15 -5.86
CA SER A 366 -4.97 -3.75 -4.65
C SER A 366 -6.40 -3.22 -4.45
N ILE A 367 -7.13 -3.81 -3.51
CA ILE A 367 -8.52 -3.40 -3.20
C ILE A 367 -8.64 -1.98 -2.63
N TYR A 368 -7.52 -1.36 -2.25
CA TYR A 368 -7.48 0.00 -1.72
C TYR A 368 -7.22 1.05 -2.80
N GLU A 369 -6.81 0.61 -3.97
CA GLU A 369 -6.51 1.46 -5.11
C GLU A 369 -7.71 1.48 -6.06
N CYS A 370 -7.86 2.56 -6.82
CA CYS A 370 -8.75 2.53 -7.98
C CYS A 370 -8.08 1.72 -9.09
N ASP A 371 -8.78 0.72 -9.64
CA ASP A 371 -8.28 -0.02 -10.79
C ASP A 371 -8.37 0.83 -12.06
N THR A 372 -7.22 1.38 -12.47
CA THR A 372 -7.11 2.15 -13.71
C THR A 372 -6.71 1.28 -14.91
N GLY A 373 -6.57 -0.04 -14.71
CA GLY A 373 -5.96 -0.99 -15.66
C GLY A 373 -4.45 -0.79 -15.83
N ARG A 374 -3.87 0.20 -15.15
CA ARG A 374 -2.46 0.63 -15.34
C ARG A 374 -1.68 0.71 -14.04
N ASN A 375 -2.24 0.32 -12.90
CA ASN A 375 -1.60 0.47 -11.59
C ASN A 375 -0.40 -0.46 -11.34
N SER A 376 -0.18 -1.46 -12.20
CA SER A 376 0.87 -2.46 -12.04
C SER A 376 2.10 -2.11 -12.87
N GLY A 377 3.27 -2.15 -12.23
CA GLY A 377 4.52 -1.67 -12.80
C GLY A 377 5.62 -1.51 -11.76
N VAL A 378 6.80 -1.13 -12.22
CA VAL A 378 7.91 -0.75 -11.35
C VAL A 378 7.92 0.76 -11.25
N LEU A 379 7.96 1.29 -10.04
CA LEU A 379 8.10 2.72 -9.77
C LEU A 379 9.56 2.98 -9.38
N VAL A 380 10.18 3.96 -10.03
CA VAL A 380 11.51 4.45 -9.70
C VAL A 380 11.38 5.91 -9.29
N TYR A 381 11.86 6.25 -8.10
CA TYR A 381 11.71 7.58 -7.53
C TYR A 381 12.91 7.95 -6.66
N GLU A 382 13.03 9.24 -6.37
CA GLU A 382 14.10 9.81 -5.57
C GLU A 382 13.55 10.30 -4.23
N TYR A 383 14.31 10.07 -3.16
CA TYR A 383 14.20 10.77 -1.89
C TYR A 383 15.30 11.84 -1.81
N ASP A 384 14.92 13.08 -1.50
CA ASP A 384 15.84 14.18 -1.22
C ASP A 384 15.85 14.48 0.28
N SER A 385 16.98 14.23 0.95
CA SER A 385 17.05 14.41 2.41
C SER A 385 17.04 15.85 2.88
N MET A 386 17.16 16.82 1.98
CA MET A 386 17.08 18.23 2.32
C MET A 386 15.63 18.73 2.39
N LEU A 387 14.66 17.91 1.98
CA LEU A 387 13.24 18.24 1.96
C LEU A 387 12.46 17.42 2.98
N GLY A 388 11.47 18.06 3.62
CA GLY A 388 10.70 17.49 4.72
C GLY A 388 9.19 17.58 4.54
N ASN A 389 8.47 17.55 5.66
CA ASN A 389 7.02 17.66 5.70
C ASN A 389 6.50 18.86 4.89
N GLN A 390 5.44 18.63 4.10
CA GLN A 390 4.83 19.63 3.19
C GLN A 390 5.69 20.00 1.97
N GLU A 391 6.87 19.40 1.81
CA GLU A 391 7.75 19.56 0.64
C GLU A 391 7.77 18.29 -0.22
N GLN A 392 8.21 18.41 -1.47
CA GLN A 392 8.27 17.29 -2.42
C GLN A 392 9.53 16.43 -2.21
N PHE A 393 9.69 15.87 -1.01
CA PHE A 393 10.84 15.04 -0.67
C PHE A 393 10.87 13.70 -1.43
N LEU A 394 9.76 13.29 -2.07
CA LEU A 394 9.71 12.18 -3.02
C LEU A 394 9.34 12.68 -4.41
N LYS A 395 10.10 12.23 -5.42
CA LYS A 395 9.87 12.59 -6.82
C LYS A 395 10.03 11.40 -7.76
N PRO A 396 9.08 11.10 -8.68
CA PRO A 396 9.27 10.06 -9.67
C PRO A 396 10.45 10.41 -10.62
N LEU A 397 11.22 9.40 -11.02
CA LEU A 397 12.42 9.61 -11.84
C LEU A 397 12.26 9.26 -13.31
N ASN A 398 11.10 8.76 -13.76
CA ASN A 398 10.87 8.49 -15.17
C ASN A 398 10.71 9.82 -15.96
N PRO A 399 11.66 10.20 -16.85
CA PRO A 399 11.65 11.48 -17.55
C PRO A 399 10.65 11.51 -18.72
N LYS A 400 10.08 10.36 -19.08
CA LYS A 400 9.10 10.22 -20.16
C LYS A 400 7.84 9.53 -19.61
N PRO A 401 7.15 10.14 -18.63
CA PRO A 401 5.92 9.57 -18.12
C PRO A 401 4.87 9.51 -19.23
N LYS A 402 4.03 8.47 -19.18
CA LYS A 402 2.89 8.34 -20.08
C LYS A 402 1.74 9.23 -19.58
N PRO A 403 0.81 9.64 -20.46
CA PRO A 403 -0.43 10.27 -20.02
C PRO A 403 -1.12 9.42 -18.96
N GLY A 404 -1.59 10.06 -17.88
CA GLY A 404 -2.31 9.39 -16.81
C GLY A 404 -3.61 8.71 -17.27
N PRO A 405 -4.18 7.80 -16.47
CA PRO A 405 -5.55 7.34 -16.67
C PRO A 405 -6.56 8.45 -16.45
N ASP A 406 -7.72 8.33 -17.11
CA ASP A 406 -8.88 9.18 -16.88
C ASP A 406 -9.53 8.79 -15.54
N VAL A 407 -8.86 9.16 -14.45
CA VAL A 407 -9.27 8.79 -13.08
C VAL A 407 -10.61 9.42 -12.69
N ALA A 408 -10.98 10.55 -13.29
CA ALA A 408 -12.28 11.15 -13.08
C ALA A 408 -13.41 10.21 -13.52
N LYS A 409 -13.21 9.54 -14.67
CA LYS A 409 -14.16 8.57 -15.23
C LYS A 409 -14.05 7.18 -14.59
N LEU A 410 -12.83 6.71 -14.32
CA LEU A 410 -12.58 5.35 -13.84
C LEU A 410 -12.78 5.19 -12.33
N CYS A 411 -12.62 6.26 -11.57
CA CYS A 411 -12.63 6.24 -10.11
C CYS A 411 -13.74 7.16 -9.58
N SER A 412 -13.48 8.48 -9.62
CA SER A 412 -14.40 9.52 -9.14
C SER A 412 -13.90 10.88 -9.66
N PRO A 413 -14.79 11.84 -9.97
CA PRO A 413 -14.41 13.20 -10.34
C PRO A 413 -13.46 13.89 -9.34
N ASN A 414 -13.49 13.46 -8.08
CA ASN A 414 -12.68 13.98 -6.99
C ASN A 414 -11.30 13.32 -6.86
N THR A 415 -10.99 12.32 -7.69
CA THR A 415 -9.73 11.57 -7.62
C THR A 415 -8.58 12.43 -8.10
N THR A 416 -7.48 12.44 -7.35
CA THR A 416 -6.28 13.19 -7.73
C THR A 416 -5.73 12.63 -9.05
N TRP A 417 -5.69 13.46 -10.10
CA TRP A 417 -5.11 13.06 -11.38
C TRP A 417 -3.61 12.80 -11.24
N GLN A 418 -3.01 11.93 -12.05
CA GLN A 418 -1.58 11.63 -11.95
C GLN A 418 -1.04 11.08 -13.28
N LEU A 419 0.14 11.56 -13.70
CA LEU A 419 0.88 10.97 -14.82
C LEU A 419 1.33 9.55 -14.48
N ASP A 420 1.44 8.68 -15.50
CA ASP A 420 1.89 7.30 -15.34
C ASP A 420 3.42 7.20 -15.50
N TYR A 421 4.11 7.13 -14.37
CA TYR A 421 5.58 7.01 -14.28
C TYR A 421 6.03 5.55 -14.21
N LEU A 422 5.11 4.58 -14.15
CA LEU A 422 5.43 3.17 -14.01
C LEU A 422 6.09 2.61 -15.27
N ILE A 423 7.24 1.96 -15.10
CA ILE A 423 7.92 1.20 -16.15
C ILE A 423 7.45 -0.26 -16.12
N ARG A 424 7.24 -0.86 -17.29
CA ARG A 424 6.64 -2.19 -17.48
C ARG A 424 7.55 -3.11 -18.29
N GLU A 425 7.16 -4.38 -18.44
CA GLU A 425 7.95 -5.39 -19.13
C GLU A 425 8.43 -4.90 -20.52
N GLY A 426 9.73 -5.06 -20.77
CA GLY A 426 10.38 -4.62 -22.01
C GLY A 426 10.77 -3.14 -22.02
N GLU A 427 10.33 -2.35 -21.03
CA GLU A 427 10.68 -0.94 -20.92
C GLU A 427 11.95 -0.73 -20.08
N GLU A 428 12.61 0.40 -20.32
CA GLU A 428 13.77 0.84 -19.57
C GLU A 428 13.68 2.32 -19.21
N LEU A 429 14.40 2.66 -18.15
CA LEU A 429 14.61 4.00 -17.64
C LEU A 429 16.11 4.26 -17.51
N ILE A 430 16.58 5.39 -18.03
CA ILE A 430 17.92 5.90 -17.76
C ILE A 430 17.79 7.19 -16.96
N THR A 431 18.34 7.20 -15.75
CA THR A 431 18.31 8.35 -14.85
C THR A 431 19.52 8.31 -13.94
N ASN A 432 20.05 9.48 -13.52
CA ASN A 432 21.20 9.55 -12.61
C ASN A 432 22.43 8.73 -13.06
N GLY A 433 22.62 8.50 -14.37
CA GLY A 433 23.70 7.65 -14.90
C GLY A 433 23.51 6.15 -14.61
N ILE A 434 22.28 5.72 -14.32
CA ILE A 434 21.89 4.33 -14.04
C ILE A 434 20.79 3.95 -15.03
N ARG A 435 20.93 2.77 -15.64
CA ARG A 435 19.92 2.14 -16.48
C ARG A 435 19.17 1.10 -15.64
N ILE A 436 17.85 1.15 -15.66
CA ILE A 436 16.95 0.19 -15.02
C ILE A 436 16.04 -0.38 -16.12
N SER A 437 16.13 -1.68 -16.38
CA SER A 437 15.32 -2.37 -17.39
C SER A 437 14.41 -3.40 -16.73
N VAL A 438 13.11 -3.37 -17.03
CA VAL A 438 12.15 -4.38 -16.55
C VAL A 438 12.14 -5.54 -17.53
N THR A 439 12.89 -6.58 -17.20
CA THR A 439 13.08 -7.74 -18.08
C THR A 439 11.89 -8.69 -18.10
N ARG A 440 11.10 -8.72 -17.03
CA ARG A 440 9.90 -9.55 -16.90
C ARG A 440 8.98 -9.03 -15.80
N GLN A 441 7.67 -9.07 -16.02
CA GLN A 441 6.65 -8.83 -15.01
C GLN A 441 5.79 -10.07 -14.80
N GLY A 442 5.62 -10.45 -13.54
CA GLY A 442 4.75 -11.56 -13.16
C GLY A 442 4.41 -11.50 -11.68
N ASN A 443 4.61 -12.61 -10.98
CA ASN A 443 4.48 -12.67 -9.52
C ASN A 443 5.53 -11.76 -8.84
N PHE A 444 6.67 -11.58 -9.51
CA PHE A 444 7.75 -10.66 -9.16
C PHE A 444 8.12 -9.85 -10.39
N ASP A 445 8.72 -8.67 -10.21
CA ASP A 445 9.33 -7.93 -11.31
C ASP A 445 10.83 -8.24 -11.37
N SER A 446 11.28 -8.75 -12.52
CA SER A 446 12.71 -9.04 -12.76
C SER A 446 13.38 -7.84 -13.42
N LEU A 447 14.40 -7.30 -12.77
CA LEU A 447 15.09 -6.09 -13.20
C LEU A 447 16.54 -6.38 -13.57
N SER A 448 17.04 -5.67 -14.57
CA SER A 448 18.48 -5.50 -14.83
C SER A 448 18.85 -4.06 -14.52
N ILE A 449 19.86 -3.85 -13.69
CA ILE A 449 20.33 -2.54 -13.28
C ILE A 449 21.81 -2.45 -13.62
N SER A 450 22.21 -1.40 -14.35
CA SER A 450 23.56 -1.20 -14.83
C SER A 450 23.95 0.27 -14.81
N LYS A 451 25.25 0.56 -14.92
CA LYS A 451 25.70 1.94 -15.22
C LYS A 451 25.22 2.32 -16.63
N ALA A 452 24.77 3.55 -16.80
CA ALA A 452 24.48 4.12 -18.12
C ALA A 452 25.76 4.78 -18.65
N ALA A 453 26.10 4.47 -19.91
CA ALA A 453 27.23 5.07 -20.61
C ALA A 453 27.01 6.55 -20.89
#